data_AF-A4V7M4-F1
#
_entry.id   AF-A4V7M4-F1
#
_cell.length_a   1.000
_cell.length_b   1.000
_cell.length_c   1.000
_cell.angle_alpha   90.00
_cell.angle_beta   90.00
_cell.angle_gamma   90.00
#
_symmetry.space_group_name_H-M   'P 1'
#
loop_
_entity.id
_entity.type
_entity.pdbx_description
1 polymer ?
#
loop_
_entity_poly.entity_id
_entity_poly.type
_entity_poly.pdbx_seq_one_letter_code
_entity_poly.pdbx_strand_id
1 'polypeptide(L)'
;MTQAAGPAATNFDRTKAKSAVDVIQKAMSGLSTGYELEIGSGSFSGSELTVQLKIRIPGGVSQERLLLELECKHRGFDPDTTLKSSSYGEFNLVGYHPRRPKYPWTVQIVGGQRYKFTDEAITDAFNRLKN
;
A
#
# COMPACT_ATOMS: atom_id res chain seq x y z
N MET A 1 4.49 -48.76 37.87
CA MET A 1 4.99 -47.37 37.72
C MET A 1 4.37 -46.81 36.45
N THR A 2 3.33 -45.99 36.60
CA THR A 2 2.48 -45.49 35.51
C THR A 2 3.08 -44.19 35.00
N GLN A 3 3.51 -44.16 33.74
CA GLN A 3 4.09 -42.99 33.10
C GLN A 3 2.97 -42.00 32.80
N ALA A 4 3.05 -40.79 33.37
CA ALA A 4 2.10 -39.71 33.14
C ALA A 4 2.25 -39.20 31.71
N ALA A 5 1.18 -39.28 30.92
CA ALA A 5 1.09 -38.68 29.61
C ALA A 5 1.25 -37.15 29.74
N GLY A 6 2.29 -36.59 29.14
CA GLY A 6 2.44 -35.14 28.98
C GLY A 6 1.29 -34.56 28.14
N PRO A 7 0.97 -33.27 28.31
CA PRO A 7 -0.11 -32.64 27.57
C PRO A 7 0.18 -32.73 26.08
N ALA A 8 -0.77 -33.30 25.32
CA ALA A 8 -0.70 -33.40 23.88
C ALA A 8 -0.42 -32.01 23.30
N ALA A 9 0.68 -31.87 22.54
CA ALA A 9 0.96 -30.66 21.79
C ALA A 9 -0.25 -30.35 20.90
N THR A 10 -0.99 -29.31 21.25
CA THR A 10 -2.16 -28.85 20.52
C THR A 10 -1.70 -28.50 19.11
N ASN A 11 -2.04 -29.35 18.14
CA ASN A 11 -1.66 -29.13 16.74
C ASN A 11 -2.06 -27.70 16.34
N PHE A 12 -1.05 -26.91 15.97
CA PHE A 12 -1.19 -25.52 15.59
C PHE A 12 -2.14 -25.38 14.40
N ASP A 13 -3.27 -24.70 14.60
CA ASP A 13 -4.31 -24.54 13.60
C ASP A 13 -4.21 -23.16 12.94
N ARG A 14 -3.61 -23.12 11.74
CA ARG A 14 -3.52 -21.92 10.89
C ARG A 14 -4.88 -21.25 10.66
N THR A 15 -5.96 -22.03 10.67
CA THR A 15 -7.34 -21.54 10.47
C THR A 15 -7.77 -20.67 11.65
N LYS A 16 -7.43 -21.09 12.89
CA LYS A 16 -7.70 -20.31 14.10
C LYS A 16 -6.83 -19.05 14.18
N ALA A 17 -5.57 -19.11 13.74
CA ALA A 17 -4.71 -17.92 13.69
C ALA A 17 -5.24 -16.86 12.71
N LYS A 18 -5.75 -17.27 11.53
CA LYS A 18 -6.41 -16.35 10.60
C LYS A 18 -7.68 -15.73 11.20
N SER A 19 -8.45 -16.53 11.95
CA SER A 19 -9.62 -16.02 12.66
C SER A 19 -9.27 -14.96 13.72
N ALA A 20 -8.07 -15.00 14.32
CA ALA A 20 -7.62 -13.96 15.24
C ALA A 20 -7.41 -12.61 14.54
N VAL A 21 -6.87 -12.60 13.32
CA VAL A 21 -6.74 -11.37 12.51
C VAL A 21 -8.12 -10.80 12.16
N ASP A 22 -9.07 -11.66 11.77
CA ASP A 22 -10.44 -11.24 11.45
C ASP A 22 -11.17 -10.66 12.69
N VAL A 23 -10.92 -11.22 13.88
CA VAL A 23 -11.48 -10.71 15.15
C VAL A 23 -10.88 -9.34 15.49
N ILE A 24 -9.56 -9.16 15.34
CA ILE A 24 -8.91 -7.86 15.55
C ILE A 24 -9.48 -6.84 14.55
N GLN A 25 -9.67 -7.23 13.28
CA GLN A 25 -10.24 -6.35 12.27
C GLN A 25 -11.66 -5.92 12.63
N LYS A 26 -12.52 -6.85 13.06
CA LYS A 26 -13.88 -6.54 13.54
C LYS A 26 -13.90 -5.63 14.77
N ALA A 27 -13.02 -5.88 15.75
CA ALA A 27 -12.91 -5.03 16.94
C ALA A 27 -12.48 -3.60 16.58
N MET A 28 -11.57 -3.46 15.61
CA MET A 28 -11.08 -2.17 15.14
C MET A 28 -12.08 -1.43 14.24
N SER A 29 -12.90 -2.13 13.46
CA SER A 29 -13.96 -1.52 12.65
C SER A 29 -15.03 -0.82 13.49
N GLY A 30 -15.23 -1.23 14.75
CA GLY A 30 -16.15 -0.59 15.68
C GLY A 30 -15.61 0.69 16.34
N LEU A 31 -14.32 1.00 16.16
CA LEU A 31 -13.67 2.16 16.76
C LEU A 31 -13.69 3.35 15.80
N SER A 32 -14.60 4.29 16.05
CA SER A 32 -14.58 5.63 15.45
C SER A 32 -13.41 6.44 16.03
N THR A 33 -12.20 6.16 15.56
CA THR A 33 -10.98 6.85 16.01
C THR A 33 -10.73 8.14 15.23
N GLY A 34 -11.50 8.40 14.17
CA GLY A 34 -11.21 9.47 13.23
C GLY A 34 -9.94 9.20 12.42
N TYR A 35 -9.46 7.96 12.34
CA TYR A 35 -8.35 7.53 11.49
C TYR A 35 -8.80 6.39 10.59
N GLU A 36 -8.27 6.33 9.37
CA GLU A 36 -8.44 5.19 8.48
C GLU A 36 -7.49 4.07 8.91
N LEU A 37 -8.04 2.99 9.47
CA LEU A 37 -7.28 1.86 9.99
C LEU A 37 -7.29 0.71 8.98
N GLU A 38 -6.10 0.30 8.53
CA GLU A 38 -5.89 -0.82 7.60
C GLU A 38 -5.02 -1.88 8.30
N ILE A 39 -5.56 -3.09 8.46
CA ILE A 39 -4.81 -4.22 9.00
C ILE A 39 -4.15 -4.97 7.85
N GLY A 40 -2.82 -4.99 7.86
CA GLY A 40 -1.99 -5.68 6.89
C GLY A 40 -1.82 -7.16 7.21
N SER A 41 -0.81 -7.78 6.60
CA SER A 41 -0.53 -9.20 6.81
C SER A 41 -0.14 -9.47 8.26
N GLY A 42 -0.63 -10.61 8.76
CA GLY A 42 -0.16 -11.21 10.00
C GLY A 42 0.86 -12.30 9.73
N SER A 43 1.98 -12.32 10.46
CA SER A 43 2.92 -13.44 10.49
C SER A 43 2.84 -14.13 11.85
N PHE A 44 3.03 -15.44 11.85
CA PHE A 44 3.05 -16.24 13.08
C PHE A 44 4.40 -16.93 13.23
N SER A 45 5.01 -16.81 14.41
CA SER A 45 6.31 -17.40 14.74
C SER A 45 6.22 -18.07 16.10
N GLY A 46 6.32 -19.41 16.14
CA GLY A 46 6.30 -20.19 17.39
C GLY A 46 4.99 -20.01 18.17
N SER A 47 5.00 -19.14 19.18
CA SER A 47 3.86 -18.79 20.03
C SER A 47 3.34 -17.36 19.82
N GLU A 48 3.84 -16.63 18.83
CA GLU A 48 3.60 -15.20 18.65
C GLU A 48 2.87 -14.90 17.33
N LEU A 49 1.83 -14.06 17.40
CA LEU A 49 1.18 -13.44 16.25
C LEU A 49 1.64 -12.00 16.12
N THR A 50 2.32 -11.68 15.02
CA THR A 50 2.65 -10.31 14.64
C THR A 50 1.66 -9.84 13.59
N VAL A 51 1.03 -8.68 13.79
CA VAL A 51 0.11 -8.08 12.81
C VAL A 51 0.61 -6.69 12.47
N GLN A 52 0.65 -6.35 11.17
CA GLN A 52 0.95 -4.99 10.75
C GLN A 52 -0.32 -4.14 10.79
N LEU A 53 -0.31 -3.08 11.61
CA LEU A 53 -1.38 -2.08 11.62
C LEU A 53 -0.90 -0.83 10.87
N LYS A 54 -1.66 -0.41 9.86
CA LYS A 54 -1.42 0.84 9.13
C LYS A 54 -2.51 1.83 9.48
N ILE A 55 -2.11 2.94 10.09
CA ILE A 55 -3.02 4.03 10.47
C ILE A 55 -2.83 5.16 9.46
N ARG A 56 -3.91 5.61 8.84
CA ARG A 56 -3.93 6.79 7.98
C ARG A 56 -4.68 7.91 8.69
N ILE A 57 -4.02 9.06 8.75
CA ILE A 57 -4.60 10.30 9.28
C ILE A 57 -5.52 10.87 8.19
N PRO A 58 -6.77 11.28 8.49
CA PRO A 58 -7.61 11.96 7.52
C PRO A 58 -6.94 13.26 7.09
N GLY A 59 -6.75 13.45 5.78
CA GLY A 59 -5.95 14.55 5.24
C GLY A 59 -4.44 14.36 5.39
N GLY A 60 -3.99 13.24 5.96
CA GLY A 60 -2.59 12.85 6.00
C GLY A 60 -2.10 12.51 4.60
N VAL A 61 -1.24 13.36 4.06
CA VAL A 61 -0.55 13.11 2.81
C VAL A 61 0.38 11.92 3.02
N SER A 62 0.24 10.86 2.23
CA SER A 62 1.14 9.71 2.31
C SER A 62 2.57 10.16 1.99
N GLN A 63 3.57 9.52 2.59
CA GLN A 63 4.98 9.84 2.28
C GLN A 63 5.26 9.69 0.76
N GLU A 64 4.60 8.72 0.11
CA GLU A 64 4.69 8.52 -1.34
C GLU A 64 4.11 9.70 -2.13
N ARG A 65 3.03 10.30 -1.64
CA ARG A 65 2.42 11.49 -2.22
C ARG A 65 3.25 12.75 -1.96
N LEU A 66 3.86 12.88 -0.78
CA LEU A 66 4.79 13.97 -0.49
C LEU A 66 6.03 13.92 -1.40
N LEU A 67 6.59 12.72 -1.61
CA LEU A 67 7.71 12.51 -2.52
C LEU A 67 7.30 12.78 -3.98
N LEU A 68 6.08 12.39 -4.36
CA LEU A 68 5.52 12.72 -5.68
C LEU A 68 5.44 14.23 -5.88
N GLU A 69 4.84 14.95 -4.93
CA GLU A 69 4.68 16.41 -5.00
C GLU A 69 6.03 17.13 -5.07
N LEU A 70 7.01 16.68 -4.29
CA LEU A 70 8.35 17.25 -4.29
C LEU A 70 9.07 17.02 -5.63
N GLU A 71 9.00 15.81 -6.17
CA GLU A 71 9.62 15.49 -7.45
C GLU A 71 8.91 16.19 -8.62
N CYS A 72 7.58 16.24 -8.61
CA CYS A 72 6.80 17.00 -9.59
C CYS A 72 7.18 18.48 -9.55
N LYS A 73 7.27 19.09 -8.36
CA LYS A 73 7.70 20.49 -8.19
C LYS A 73 9.13 20.70 -8.71
N HIS A 74 10.05 19.79 -8.44
CA HIS A 74 11.43 19.86 -8.93
C HIS A 74 11.51 19.82 -10.46
N ARG A 75 10.63 19.04 -11.12
CA ARG A 75 10.56 18.95 -12.59
C ARG A 75 9.62 19.97 -13.25
N GLY A 76 8.93 20.80 -12.48
CA GLY A 76 7.92 21.74 -12.98
C GLY A 76 6.67 21.05 -13.53
N PHE A 77 6.33 19.88 -12.98
CA PHE A 77 5.12 19.11 -13.27
C PHE A 77 4.04 19.38 -12.22
N ASP A 78 2.79 19.28 -12.63
CA ASP A 78 1.65 19.33 -11.71
C ASP A 78 1.22 17.88 -11.37
N PRO A 79 1.28 17.47 -10.08
CA PRO A 79 0.97 16.10 -9.64
C PRO A 79 -0.50 15.72 -9.81
N ASP A 80 -1.41 16.70 -9.96
CA ASP A 80 -2.85 16.46 -10.09
C ASP A 80 -3.34 16.51 -11.55
N THR A 81 -2.41 16.71 -12.49
CA THR A 81 -2.73 16.68 -13.91
C THR A 81 -3.01 15.26 -14.39
N THR A 82 -4.14 15.08 -15.07
CA THR A 82 -4.46 13.87 -15.82
C THR A 82 -3.60 13.81 -17.08
N LEU A 83 -2.74 12.79 -17.17
CA LEU A 83 -1.82 12.55 -18.28
C LEU A 83 -2.40 11.53 -19.26
N LYS A 84 -1.89 11.54 -20.50
CA LYS A 84 -2.26 10.56 -21.54
C LYS A 84 -1.04 9.80 -22.02
N SER A 85 -1.14 8.47 -22.03
CA SER A 85 -0.17 7.58 -22.66
C SER A 85 -0.83 6.89 -23.85
N SER A 86 -0.10 6.81 -24.96
CA SER A 86 -0.54 6.08 -26.16
C SER A 86 -0.79 4.60 -25.92
N SER A 87 -0.18 4.01 -24.88
CA SER A 87 -0.29 2.57 -24.58
C SER A 87 -1.36 2.24 -23.53
N TYR A 88 -1.72 3.19 -22.66
CA TYR A 88 -2.57 2.93 -21.48
C TYR A 88 -3.76 3.88 -21.32
N GLY A 89 -3.89 4.89 -22.18
CA GLY A 89 -4.97 5.88 -22.11
C GLY A 89 -4.68 6.97 -21.06
N GLU A 90 -5.75 7.49 -20.44
CA GLU A 90 -5.69 8.53 -19.41
C GLU A 90 -5.28 7.96 -18.05
N PHE A 91 -4.35 8.64 -17.37
CA PHE A 91 -3.82 8.22 -16.08
C PHE A 91 -3.41 9.38 -15.18
N ASN A 92 -3.43 9.13 -13.88
CA ASN A 92 -3.01 10.08 -12.85
C ASN A 92 -1.76 9.58 -12.14
N LEU A 93 -0.92 10.50 -11.68
CA LEU A 93 0.21 10.19 -10.83
C LEU A 93 -0.25 9.94 -9.39
N VAL A 94 0.17 8.81 -8.80
CA VAL A 94 -0.28 8.42 -7.45
C VAL A 94 0.87 8.31 -6.46
N GLY A 95 2.09 8.11 -6.94
CA GLY A 95 3.25 8.06 -6.06
C GLY A 95 4.59 8.05 -6.79
N TYR A 96 5.63 8.38 -6.03
CA TYR A 96 7.01 8.35 -6.48
C TYR A 96 7.89 7.54 -5.52
N HIS A 97 8.76 6.72 -6.07
CA HIS A 97 9.62 5.77 -5.36
C HIS A 97 11.09 5.93 -5.79
N PRO A 98 11.88 6.79 -5.14
CA PRO A 98 13.26 7.07 -5.53
C PRO A 98 14.19 5.85 -5.43
N ARG A 99 13.83 4.87 -4.57
CA ARG A 99 14.57 3.60 -4.41
C ARG A 99 14.32 2.61 -5.55
N ARG A 100 13.49 2.94 -6.55
CA ARG A 100 13.15 2.08 -7.70
C ARG A 100 13.62 2.74 -9.01
N PRO A 101 14.94 2.77 -9.28
CA PRO A 101 15.50 3.60 -10.37
C PRO A 101 14.96 3.24 -11.76
N LYS A 102 14.58 1.98 -11.99
CA LYS A 102 14.01 1.55 -13.28
C LYS A 102 12.56 2.04 -13.50
N TYR A 103 11.75 2.05 -12.44
CA TYR A 103 10.35 2.43 -12.51
C TYR A 103 9.94 3.20 -11.24
N PRO A 104 10.34 4.47 -11.14
CA PRO A 104 10.15 5.23 -9.92
C PRO A 104 8.73 5.78 -9.80
N TRP A 105 7.96 5.89 -10.89
CA TRP A 105 6.60 6.45 -10.87
C TRP A 105 5.55 5.36 -10.75
N THR A 106 4.56 5.60 -9.90
CA THR A 106 3.33 4.80 -9.84
C THR A 106 2.18 5.63 -10.41
N VAL A 107 1.57 5.12 -11.48
CA VAL A 107 0.41 5.73 -12.14
C VAL A 107 -0.84 4.91 -11.87
N GLN A 108 -1.99 5.56 -11.92
CA GLN A 108 -3.30 4.90 -11.91
C GLN A 108 -4.06 5.31 -13.15
N ILE A 109 -4.42 4.32 -13.96
CA ILE A 109 -5.29 4.55 -15.12
C ILE A 109 -6.67 4.95 -14.60
N VAL A 110 -7.32 5.90 -15.26
CA VAL A 110 -8.67 6.35 -14.88
C VAL A 110 -9.62 5.15 -14.93
N GLY A 111 -10.17 4.75 -13.77
CA GLY A 111 -11.04 3.58 -13.63
C GLY A 111 -10.33 2.21 -13.69
N GLY A 112 -9.00 2.18 -13.68
CA GLY A 112 -8.21 0.97 -13.91
C GLY A 112 -7.18 0.64 -12.83
N GLN A 113 -6.26 -0.25 -13.21
CA GLN A 113 -5.18 -0.72 -12.34
C GLN A 113 -4.02 0.30 -12.23
N ARG A 114 -3.16 0.06 -11.24
CA ARG A 114 -1.92 0.82 -11.04
C ARG A 114 -0.77 0.20 -11.82
N TYR A 115 -0.01 1.04 -12.51
CA TYR A 115 1.17 0.63 -13.27
C TYR A 115 2.41 1.40 -12.82
N LYS A 116 3.58 0.85 -13.17
CA LYS A 116 4.88 1.46 -12.85
C LYS A 116 5.48 2.03 -14.12
N PHE A 117 5.83 3.31 -14.11
CA PHE A 117 6.31 4.04 -15.29
C PHE A 117 7.76 4.49 -15.09
N THR A 118 8.47 4.68 -16.21
CA THR A 118 9.82 5.24 -16.25
C THR A 118 9.78 6.77 -16.22
N ASP A 119 10.90 7.41 -15.87
CA ASP A 119 11.05 8.87 -15.93
C ASP A 119 10.79 9.42 -17.34
N GLU A 120 11.28 8.73 -18.35
CA GLU A 120 11.13 9.07 -19.76
C GLU A 120 9.65 9.10 -20.16
N ALA A 121 8.88 8.08 -19.76
CA ALA A 121 7.46 7.98 -20.10
C ALA A 121 6.63 9.12 -19.46
N ILE A 122 6.94 9.52 -18.23
CA ILE A 122 6.26 10.63 -17.55
C ILE A 122 6.64 11.96 -18.18
N THR A 123 7.93 12.16 -18.46
CA THR A 123 8.42 13.40 -19.07
C THR A 123 7.82 13.59 -20.46
N ASP A 124 7.76 12.54 -21.27
CA ASP A 124 7.11 12.58 -22.58
C ASP A 124 5.60 12.89 -22.46
N ALA A 125 4.90 12.28 -21.49
CA ALA A 125 3.48 12.55 -21.25
C ALA A 125 3.21 14.03 -20.86
N PHE A 126 4.06 14.64 -20.03
CA PHE A 126 3.94 16.06 -19.70
C PHE A 126 4.32 16.98 -20.85
N ASN A 127 5.31 16.62 -21.66
CA ASN A 127 5.69 17.40 -22.84
C ASN A 127 4.57 17.43 -23.88
N ARG A 128 3.84 16.33 -24.05
CA ARG A 128 2.66 16.25 -24.93
C ARG A 128 1.49 17.14 -24.49
N LEU A 129 1.43 17.56 -23.22
CA LEU A 129 0.43 18.50 -22.75
C LEU A 129 0.77 19.96 -23.03
N LYS A 130 2.05 20.27 -23.26
CA LYS A 130 2.52 21.63 -23.55
C LYS A 130 2.44 21.99 -25.04
N ASN A 131 2.23 20.99 -25.90
CA ASN A 131 2.01 21.14 -27.34
C ASN A 131 0.52 21.02 -27.67
#